data_AF-A0A7G8UZ43-F1
#
_entry.id   AF-A0A7G8UZ43-F1
#
_cell.length_a   1.000
_cell.length_b   1.000
_cell.length_c   1.000
_cell.angle_alpha   90.00
_cell.angle_beta   90.00
_cell.angle_gamma   90.00
#
_symmetry.space_group_name_H-M   'P 1'
#
loop_
_entity.id
_entity.type
_entity.pdbx_description
1 polymer ?
#
loop_
_entity_poly.entity_id
_entity_poly.type
_entity_poly.pdbx_seq_one_letter_code
_entity_poly.pdbx_strand_id
1 'polypeptide(L)' 'MDEHIYKRHNKTLLLYHLVFPLKYRRGALNVSSGESLKNICIEVTELYEIQFLEIGYESDHVFQFIFFKVANT' A
#
# COMPACT_ATOMS: atom_id res chain seq x y z
N MET A 1 12.52 -12.65 -11.17
CA MET A 1 12.39 -11.82 -12.39
C MET A 1 11.77 -10.52 -11.94
N ASP A 2 12.54 -9.44 -11.93
CA ASP A 2 12.07 -8.15 -11.44
C ASP A 2 11.07 -7.55 -12.44
N GLU A 3 9.82 -7.46 -12.02
CA GLU A 3 8.71 -6.92 -12.81
C GLU A 3 8.77 -5.39 -12.75
N HIS A 4 9.58 -4.79 -13.62
CA HIS A 4 9.67 -3.34 -13.73
C HIS A 4 8.59 -2.81 -14.67
N ILE A 5 7.78 -1.88 -14.20
CA ILE A 5 6.86 -1.14 -15.07
C ILE A 5 7.67 -0.12 -15.89
N TYR A 6 7.57 -0.22 -17.21
CA TYR A 6 8.28 0.64 -18.15
C TYR A 6 7.40 1.83 -18.56
N LYS A 7 7.86 3.06 -18.31
CA LYS A 7 7.34 4.28 -18.96
C LYS A 7 8.35 4.79 -19.99
N ARG A 8 7.84 5.52 -20.99
CA ARG A 8 8.48 5.83 -22.29
C ARG A 8 9.97 6.22 -22.22
N HIS A 9 10.38 6.96 -21.19
CA HIS A 9 11.78 7.38 -21.00
C HIS A 9 12.25 7.30 -19.54
N ASN A 10 11.51 6.60 -18.67
CA ASN A 10 11.85 6.56 -17.25
C ASN A 10 11.85 5.12 -16.72
N LYS A 11 13.01 4.71 -16.20
CA LYS A 11 13.22 3.42 -15.54
C LYS A 11 13.49 3.66 -14.05
N THR A 12 12.48 4.17 -13.35
CA THR A 12 12.57 4.45 -11.92
C THR A 12 11.49 3.68 -11.18
N LEU A 13 11.92 2.73 -10.34
CA LEU A 13 11.05 1.99 -9.43
C LEU A 13 11.26 2.55 -8.03
N LEU A 14 10.26 3.24 -7.48
CA LEU A 14 10.29 3.71 -6.10
C LEU A 14 9.45 2.76 -5.25
N LEU A 15 10.09 1.95 -4.42
CA LEU A 15 9.43 1.08 -3.46
C LEU A 15 9.38 1.78 -2.10
N TYR A 16 8.19 1.90 -1.53
CA TYR A 16 7.97 2.45 -0.21
C TYR A 16 7.34 1.39 0.70
N HIS A 17 7.93 1.21 1.88
CA HIS A 17 7.35 0.45 2.97
C HIS A 17 6.83 1.44 4.01
N LEU A 18 5.51 1.57 4.11
CA LEU A 18 4.88 2.45 5.08
C LEU A 18 4.20 1.64 6.18
N VAL A 19 4.43 2.05 7.42
CA VAL A 19 3.87 1.43 8.62
C VAL A 19 3.17 2.52 9.43
N PHE A 20 1.88 2.31 9.69
CA PHE A 20 1.01 3.25 10.38
C PHE A 20 0.51 2.64 11.69
N PRO A 21 0.86 3.23 12.85
CA PRO A 21 0.25 2.84 14.11
C PRO A 21 -1.18 3.38 14.19
N LEU A 22 -2.11 2.55 14.67
CA LEU A 22 -3.47 2.98 14.96
C LEU A 22 -3.50 3.96 16.13
N LYS A 23 -4.41 4.94 16.04
CA LYS A 23 -4.63 5.93 17.10
C LYS A 23 -4.92 5.22 18.42
N TYR A 24 -4.11 5.53 19.44
CA TYR A 24 -4.15 4.95 20.79
C TYR A 24 -3.79 3.47 20.91
N ARG A 25 -3.26 2.82 19.86
CA ARG A 25 -2.93 1.38 19.90
C ARG A 25 -4.04 0.55 20.54
N ARG A 26 -5.29 0.82 20.13
CA ARG A 26 -6.43 -0.01 20.51
C ARG A 26 -6.56 -1.10 19.47
N GLY A 27 -6.89 -2.32 19.87
CA GLY A 27 -7.19 -3.46 18.99
C GLY A 27 -8.51 -3.24 18.25
N ALA A 28 -8.62 -2.10 17.56
CA ALA A 28 -9.78 -1.65 16.82
C ALA A 28 -9.77 -2.18 15.38
N LEU A 29 -8.67 -2.83 14.98
CA LEU A 29 -8.54 -3.50 13.70
C LEU A 29 -9.23 -4.87 13.78
N ASN A 30 -10.52 -4.88 13.49
CA ASN A 30 -11.30 -6.10 13.31
C ASN A 30 -11.19 -6.58 11.86
N VAL A 31 -11.51 -7.86 11.60
CA VAL A 31 -11.49 -8.46 10.25
C VAL A 31 -12.28 -7.62 9.24
N SER A 32 -13.49 -7.17 9.61
CA SER A 32 -14.33 -6.33 8.74
C SER A 32 -13.72 -4.97 8.41
N SER A 33 -13.05 -4.34 9.39
CA SER A 33 -12.37 -3.07 9.21
C SER A 33 -11.11 -3.24 8.35
N GLY A 34 -10.36 -4.32 8.55
CA GLY A 34 -9.19 -4.68 7.74
C GLY A 34 -9.54 -4.96 6.27
N GLU A 35 -10.62 -5.69 6.01
CA GLU A 35 -11.14 -5.90 4.66
C GLU A 35 -11.58 -4.59 4.00
N SER A 36 -12.27 -3.73 4.74
CA SER A 36 -12.67 -2.40 4.23
C SER A 36 -11.45 -1.55 3.85
N LEU A 37 -10.40 -1.53 4.68
CA LEU A 37 -9.16 -0.82 4.39
C LEU A 37 -8.43 -1.38 3.16
N LYS A 38 -8.44 -2.70 2.99
CA LYS A 38 -7.87 -3.35 1.81
C LYS A 38 -8.62 -2.95 0.54
N ASN A 39 -9.95 -2.90 0.57
CA ASN A 39 -10.76 -2.45 -0.57
C ASN A 39 -10.48 -0.98 -0.92
N ILE A 40 -10.36 -0.10 0.08
CA ILE A 40 -9.98 1.30 -0.13
C ILE A 40 -8.60 1.38 -0.80
N CYS A 41 -7.63 0.56 -0.39
CA CYS A 41 -6.32 0.53 -1.03
C CYS A 41 -6.42 0.11 -2.51
N ILE A 42 -7.27 -0.86 -2.84
CA ILE A 42 -7.50 -1.26 -4.24
C ILE A 42 -8.10 -0.11 -5.06
N GLU A 43 -9.10 0.60 -4.52
CA GLU A 43 -9.67 1.78 -5.19
C GLU A 43 -8.63 2.90 -5.38
N VAL A 44 -7.75 3.11 -4.39
CA VAL A 44 -6.66 4.09 -4.47
C VAL A 44 -5.66 3.72 -5.57
N THR A 45 -5.39 2.43 -5.84
CA THR A 45 -4.52 2.04 -6.97
C THR A 45 -5.13 2.26 -8.34
N GLU A 46 -6.45 2.35 -8.45
CA GLU A 46 -7.10 2.70 -9.71
C GLU A 46 -7.09 4.21 -9.95
N LEU A 47 -7.23 5.00 -8.87
CA LEU A 47 -7.26 6.47 -8.92
C LEU A 47 -5.87 7.10 -9.03
N TYR A 48 -4.87 6.47 -8.42
CA TYR A 48 -3.48 6.92 -8.44
C TYR A 48 -2.65 5.86 -9.15
N GLU A 49 -1.69 6.26 -10.00
CA GLU A 49 -0.73 5.34 -10.66
C GLU A 49 0.27 4.71 -9.65
N ILE A 50 -0.26 4.07 -8.62
CA ILE A 50 0.40 3.44 -7.50
C ILE A 50 0.00 1.97 -7.56
N GLN A 51 0.92 1.07 -7.25
CA GLN A 51 0.65 -0.36 -7.16
C GLN A 51 1.06 -0.88 -5.78
N PHE A 52 0.14 -1.52 -5.06
CA PHE A 52 0.45 -2.19 -3.79
C PHE A 52 1.04 -3.58 -4.07
N LEU A 53 2.21 -3.86 -3.48
CA LEU A 53 2.84 -5.18 -3.51
C LEU A 53 2.27 -6.08 -2.41
N GLU A 54 2.09 -5.49 -1.23
CA GLU A 54 1.64 -6.19 -0.04
C GLU A 54 0.82 -5.24 0.82
N ILE A 55 -0.35 -5.71 1.27
CA ILE A 55 -1.22 -4.99 2.20
C ILE A 55 -1.44 -5.92 3.39
N GLY A 56 -0.96 -5.50 4.56
CA GLY A 56 -1.04 -6.26 5.79
C GLY A 56 -1.60 -5.42 6.93
N TYR A 57 -2.33 -6.07 7.82
CA TYR A 57 -2.78 -5.45 9.05
C TYR A 57 -2.60 -6.43 10.21
N GLU A 58 -2.07 -5.93 11.31
CA GLU A 58 -1.98 -6.65 12.57
C GLU A 58 -3.10 -6.18 13.49
N SER A 59 -3.81 -7.13 14.09
CA SER A 59 -4.87 -6.91 15.09
C SER A 59 -4.36 -6.04 16.25
N ASP A 60 -3.08 -6.18 16.58
CA ASP A 60 -2.36 -5.46 17.63
C ASP A 60 -1.77 -4.13 17.17
N HIS A 61 -2.51 -3.37 16.35
CA HIS A 61 -2.36 -1.90 16.20
C HIS A 61 -1.52 -1.38 15.03
N VAL A 62 -1.10 -2.23 14.08
CA VAL A 62 -0.23 -1.80 12.98
C VAL A 62 -0.86 -2.10 11.63
N PHE A 63 -1.05 -1.05 10.83
CA PHE A 63 -1.38 -1.18 9.42
C PHE A 63 -0.10 -0.97 8.62
N GLN A 64 0.25 -1.90 7.74
CA GLN A 64 1.43 -1.79 6.90
C GLN A 64 1.08 -2.06 5.45
N PHE A 65 1.72 -1.32 4.56
CA PHE A 65 1.63 -1.63 3.16
C PHE A 65 2.92 -1.25 2.44
N ILE A 66 3.22 -2.07 1.44
CA ILE A 66 4.31 -1.84 0.51
C ILE A 66 3.65 -1.42 -0.80
N PHE A 67 4.02 -0.25 -1.31
CA PHE A 67 3.61 0.19 -2.63
C PHE A 67 4.81 0.65 -3.43
N PHE A 68 4.66 0.62 -4.75
CA PHE A 68 5.58 1.29 -5.63
C PHE A 68 4.87 2.25 -6.56
N LYS A 69 5.59 3.30 -6.93
CA LYS A 69 5.15 4.30 -7.92
C LYS A 69 6.21 4.40 -9.01
N VAL A 70 5.75 4.41 -10.25
CA VAL A 70 6.61 4.77 -11.38
C VAL A 70 6.68 6.29 -11.45
N ALA A 71 7.82 6.86 -11.13
CA ALA A 71 8.01 8.30 -11.22
C ALA A 71 8.01 8.73 -12.70
N ASN A 72 7.16 9.70 -13.04
CA ASN A 72 7.29 10.49 -14.26
C ASN A 72 8.09 11.74 -13.90
N THR A 73 9.24 11.95 -14.55
CA THR A 73 9.92 13.25 -14.64
C THR A 73 9.67 13.82 -16.01
#